data_AF-A0A2V9WDY5-F1
#
_entry.id   AF-A0A2V9WDY5-F1
#
_cell.length_a   1.000
_cell.length_b   1.000
_cell.length_c   1.000
_cell.angle_alpha   90.00
_cell.angle_beta   90.00
_cell.angle_gamma   90.00
#
_symmetry.space_group_name_H-M   'P 1'
#
loop_
_entity.id
_entity.type
_entity.pdbx_description
1 polymer ?
#
loop_
_entity_poly.entity_id
_entity_poly.type
_entity_poly.pdbx_seq_one_letter_code
_entity_poly.pdbx_strand_id
1 'polypeptide(L)'
;MKNTLMTLAVLVLSTAAAVAQMEMPKPGPEHKKLDMFAGSWTLDGEMKPGPMGPGGKVIENETCDWMEGGFFLVCHVDFKGVVGSGTGVTVMGYSAGDKAYSYREFNSWGEFTDSKGSLDGDTWTWSNDEKMGGTPMKGRFIMKVTSPTSYGFSYEMSGDGAKWTMVMDGKATKVK
;
A
#
# COMPACT_ATOMS: atom_id res chain seq x y z
N MET A 1 38.56 78.47 21.02
CA MET A 1 38.19 78.21 19.61
C MET A 1 37.90 76.72 19.49
N LYS A 2 36.63 76.33 19.62
CA LYS A 2 35.81 75.76 18.53
C LYS A 2 36.49 74.58 17.79
N ASN A 3 36.10 73.35 18.11
CA ASN A 3 35.25 72.56 17.20
C ASN A 3 34.76 71.25 17.85
N THR A 4 33.45 71.18 17.95
CA THR A 4 32.60 70.02 18.23
C THR A 4 32.75 69.00 17.09
N LEU A 5 32.88 67.69 17.38
CA LEU A 5 32.43 66.67 16.43
C LEU A 5 31.95 65.40 17.15
N MET A 6 30.66 65.19 16.91
CA MET A 6 29.75 64.09 17.24
C MET A 6 30.25 62.78 16.62
N THR A 7 30.16 61.66 17.35
CA THR A 7 30.27 60.33 16.71
C THR A 7 29.10 59.44 17.12
N LEU A 8 28.39 59.04 16.07
CA LEU A 8 27.18 58.24 15.94
C LEU A 8 27.18 56.94 16.76
N ALA A 9 26.08 56.70 17.49
CA ALA A 9 25.74 55.36 17.97
C ALA A 9 25.12 54.56 16.82
N VAL A 10 25.80 53.51 16.37
CA VAL A 10 25.27 52.58 15.36
C VAL A 10 24.40 51.55 16.08
N LEU A 11 23.08 51.67 15.95
CA LEU A 11 22.14 50.61 16.30
C LEU A 11 22.19 49.55 15.20
N VAL A 12 22.78 48.40 15.49
CA VAL A 12 22.70 47.21 14.64
C VAL A 12 21.33 46.55 14.88
N LEU A 13 20.39 46.77 13.98
CA LEU A 13 19.13 46.04 13.90
C LEU A 13 19.39 44.69 13.23
N SER A 14 19.60 43.65 14.04
CA SER A 14 19.72 42.27 13.59
C SER A 14 18.35 41.74 13.16
N THR A 15 18.00 41.84 11.87
CA THR A 15 16.86 41.10 11.31
C THR A 15 17.23 39.64 11.17
N ALA A 16 16.95 38.83 12.19
CA ALA A 16 16.98 37.38 12.07
C ALA A 16 15.83 36.96 11.15
N ALA A 17 16.13 36.67 9.89
CA ALA A 17 15.21 35.98 9.01
C ALA A 17 14.99 34.58 9.61
N ALA A 18 13.81 34.35 10.19
CA ALA A 18 13.39 33.03 10.62
C ALA A 18 13.23 32.17 9.36
N VAL A 19 14.26 31.37 9.05
CA VAL A 19 14.11 30.29 8.08
C VAL A 19 13.11 29.34 8.71
N ALA A 20 11.90 29.27 8.16
CA ALA A 20 10.92 28.27 8.57
C ALA A 20 11.57 26.91 8.37
N GLN A 21 12.03 26.30 9.46
CA GLN A 21 12.58 24.96 9.44
C GLN A 21 11.43 24.04 9.07
N MET A 22 11.37 23.64 7.80
CA MET A 22 10.37 22.67 7.34
C MET A 22 10.58 21.42 8.18
N GLU A 23 9.62 21.11 9.06
CA GLU A 23 9.66 19.87 9.79
C GLU A 23 9.69 18.71 8.80
N MET A 24 10.58 17.75 9.02
CA MET A 24 10.55 16.52 8.25
C MET A 24 9.15 15.88 8.38
N PRO A 25 8.55 15.42 7.27
CA PRO A 25 7.28 14.73 7.32
C PRO A 25 7.33 13.59 8.33
N LYS A 26 6.24 13.39 9.09
CA LYS A 26 6.08 12.26 10.01
C LYS A 26 4.88 11.39 9.61
N PRO A 27 4.94 10.06 9.77
CA PRO A 27 3.79 9.19 9.51
C PRO A 27 2.58 9.58 10.37
N GLY A 28 1.43 9.73 9.72
CA GLY A 28 0.15 9.98 10.38
C GLY A 28 -0.55 8.70 10.86
N PRO A 29 -1.70 8.82 11.58
CA PRO A 29 -2.46 7.69 12.09
C PRO A 29 -2.88 6.66 11.03
N GLU A 30 -3.10 7.10 9.79
CA GLU A 30 -3.45 6.20 8.68
C GLU A 30 -2.30 5.27 8.32
N HIS A 31 -1.04 5.70 8.40
CA HIS A 31 0.10 4.82 8.18
C HIS A 31 0.15 3.71 9.24
N LYS A 32 -0.13 4.05 10.50
CA LYS A 32 -0.14 3.07 11.60
C LYS A 32 -1.15 1.94 11.39
N LYS A 33 -2.25 2.18 10.68
CA LYS A 33 -3.23 1.11 10.36
C LYS A 33 -2.61 0.01 9.48
N LEU A 34 -1.56 0.32 8.73
CA LEU A 34 -0.82 -0.67 7.95
C LEU A 34 0.03 -1.62 8.81
N ASP A 35 0.21 -1.37 10.12
CA ASP A 35 0.93 -2.28 11.05
C ASP A 35 0.38 -3.72 11.02
N MET A 36 -0.90 -3.89 10.65
CA MET A 36 -1.50 -5.22 10.45
C MET A 36 -0.68 -6.06 9.46
N PHE A 37 -0.23 -5.46 8.37
CA PHE A 37 0.48 -6.14 7.29
C PHE A 37 1.94 -6.45 7.62
N ALA A 38 2.57 -5.70 8.53
CA ALA A 38 3.96 -5.93 8.92
C ALA A 38 4.17 -7.34 9.50
N GLY A 39 5.27 -8.00 9.10
CA GLY A 39 5.60 -9.37 9.47
C GLY A 39 5.54 -10.34 8.30
N SER A 40 5.61 -11.64 8.61
CA SER A 40 5.56 -12.70 7.58
C SER A 40 4.17 -13.33 7.54
N TRP A 41 3.62 -13.47 6.34
CA TRP A 41 2.30 -14.04 6.09
C TRP A 41 2.35 -15.19 5.09
N THR A 42 1.39 -16.10 5.25
CA THR A 42 1.04 -17.09 4.23
C THR A 42 -0.42 -16.91 3.87
N LEU A 43 -0.71 -16.74 2.58
CA LEU A 43 -2.04 -16.68 2.00
C LEU A 43 -2.29 -18.01 1.29
N ASP A 44 -3.36 -18.69 1.68
CA ASP A 44 -3.89 -19.89 1.03
C ASP A 44 -5.19 -19.52 0.33
N GLY A 45 -5.15 -19.49 -0.99
CA GLY A 45 -6.22 -19.09 -1.87
C GLY A 45 -6.69 -20.20 -2.80
N GLU A 46 -7.93 -20.07 -3.25
CA GLU A 46 -8.52 -20.96 -4.23
C GLU A 46 -9.14 -20.15 -5.36
N MET A 47 -8.50 -20.20 -6.53
CA MET A 47 -9.02 -19.62 -7.75
C MET A 47 -10.18 -20.49 -8.27
N LYS A 48 -11.31 -19.87 -8.56
CA LYS A 48 -12.50 -20.55 -9.06
C LYS A 48 -12.36 -20.88 -10.55
N PRO A 49 -12.98 -21.98 -11.02
CA PRO A 49 -13.10 -22.25 -12.45
C PRO A 49 -13.83 -21.11 -13.16
N GLY A 50 -13.35 -20.73 -14.35
CA GLY A 50 -13.94 -19.63 -15.09
C GLY A 50 -13.27 -19.36 -16.43
N PRO A 51 -13.50 -18.18 -17.03
CA PRO A 51 -12.93 -17.81 -18.33
C PRO A 51 -11.40 -17.87 -18.38
N MET A 52 -10.74 -17.77 -17.22
CA MET A 52 -9.27 -17.83 -17.09
C MET A 52 -8.71 -19.26 -16.96
N GLY A 53 -9.56 -20.28 -16.89
CA GLY A 53 -9.15 -21.69 -16.83
C GLY A 53 -9.88 -22.50 -15.76
N PRO A 54 -9.38 -23.72 -15.46
CA PRO A 54 -10.05 -24.65 -14.55
C PRO A 54 -10.03 -24.23 -13.07
N GLY A 55 -9.36 -23.13 -12.72
CA GLY A 55 -9.12 -22.75 -11.32
C GLY A 55 -8.09 -23.64 -10.65
N GLY A 56 -7.92 -23.48 -9.33
CA GLY A 56 -6.99 -24.27 -8.54
C GLY A 56 -6.40 -23.50 -7.35
N LYS A 57 -5.52 -24.18 -6.63
CA LYS A 57 -4.87 -23.61 -5.44
C LYS A 57 -3.83 -22.56 -5.81
N VAL A 58 -3.80 -21.52 -5.00
CA VAL A 58 -2.79 -20.46 -5.02
C VAL A 58 -2.24 -20.35 -3.61
N ILE A 59 -0.93 -20.39 -3.47
CA ILE A 59 -0.26 -20.14 -2.20
C ILE A 59 0.71 -18.98 -2.40
N GLU A 60 0.65 -18.02 -1.50
CA GLU A 60 1.57 -16.89 -1.47
C GLU A 60 2.19 -16.79 -0.09
N ASN A 61 3.49 -16.51 -0.04
CA ASN A 61 4.19 -16.18 1.18
C ASN A 61 4.78 -14.79 0.99
N GLU A 62 4.56 -13.93 1.96
CA GLU A 62 5.06 -12.56 1.94
C GLU A 62 5.78 -12.24 3.24
N THR A 63 6.80 -11.39 3.16
CA THR A 63 7.40 -10.75 4.34
C THR A 63 7.43 -9.26 4.10
N CYS A 64 6.73 -8.53 4.97
CA CYS A 64 6.52 -7.10 4.89
C CYS A 64 7.25 -6.37 6.01
N ASP A 65 8.14 -5.47 5.63
CA ASP A 65 8.91 -4.65 6.56
C ASP A 65 8.67 -3.16 6.31
N TRP A 66 8.72 -2.38 7.40
CA TRP A 66 8.66 -0.93 7.30
C TRP A 66 9.93 -0.39 6.63
N MET A 67 9.75 0.38 5.56
CA MET A 67 10.81 1.20 4.99
C MET A 67 11.23 2.27 6.01
N GLU A 68 12.49 2.67 5.96
CA GLU A 68 12.99 3.79 6.75
C GLU A 68 12.07 5.02 6.61
N GLY A 69 11.72 5.63 7.74
CA GLY A 69 10.78 6.74 7.82
C GLY A 69 9.33 6.33 8.12
N GLY A 70 8.95 5.06 8.01
CA GLY A 70 7.64 4.55 8.47
C GLY A 70 6.44 5.00 7.63
N PHE A 71 6.66 5.36 6.37
CA PHE A 71 5.61 5.77 5.43
C PHE A 71 5.15 4.64 4.52
N PHE A 72 6.03 3.67 4.26
CA PHE A 72 5.75 2.58 3.34
C PHE A 72 6.15 1.25 3.96
N LEU A 73 5.33 0.23 3.74
CA LEU A 73 5.74 -1.16 3.87
C LEU A 73 6.27 -1.65 2.53
N VAL A 74 7.34 -2.42 2.56
CA VAL A 74 7.86 -3.15 1.41
C VAL A 74 7.71 -4.63 1.72
N CYS A 75 7.01 -5.36 0.85
CA CYS A 75 6.83 -6.78 0.97
C CYS A 75 7.58 -7.51 -0.13
N HIS A 76 8.32 -8.55 0.25
CA HIS A 76 8.86 -9.54 -0.68
C HIS A 76 7.91 -10.73 -0.73
N VAL A 77 7.55 -11.14 -1.94
CA VAL A 77 6.51 -12.13 -2.19
C VAL A 77 7.07 -13.31 -2.96
N ASP A 78 6.73 -14.51 -2.54
CA ASP A 78 6.91 -15.78 -3.26
C ASP A 78 5.54 -16.42 -3.46
N PHE A 79 5.14 -16.67 -4.70
CA PHE A 79 3.83 -17.26 -5.00
C PHE A 79 3.94 -18.53 -5.85
N LYS A 80 2.95 -19.40 -5.67
CA LYS A 80 2.72 -20.61 -6.44
C LYS A 80 1.26 -20.64 -6.84
N GLY A 81 1.00 -20.44 -8.13
CA GLY A 81 -0.33 -20.49 -8.71
C GLY A 81 -0.52 -21.68 -9.64
N VAL A 82 -1.69 -21.70 -10.28
CA VAL A 82 -2.13 -22.79 -11.19
C VAL A 82 -1.22 -22.94 -12.40
N VAL A 83 -0.69 -21.83 -12.91
CA VAL A 83 0.09 -21.78 -14.16
C VAL A 83 1.61 -21.72 -13.93
N GLY A 84 2.06 -21.67 -12.67
CA GLY A 84 3.49 -21.58 -12.34
C GLY A 84 3.77 -20.95 -10.99
N SER A 85 5.06 -20.73 -10.73
CA SER A 85 5.54 -20.00 -9.55
C SER A 85 6.24 -18.72 -9.96
N GLY A 86 6.36 -17.78 -9.03
CA GLY A 86 7.04 -16.52 -9.26
C GLY A 86 7.33 -15.79 -7.96
N THR A 87 7.92 -14.62 -8.10
CA THR A 87 8.22 -13.71 -7.00
C THR A 87 7.75 -12.30 -7.33
N GLY A 88 7.61 -11.48 -6.30
CA GLY A 88 7.21 -10.08 -6.46
C GLY A 88 7.70 -9.18 -5.34
N VAL A 89 7.51 -7.89 -5.55
CA VAL A 89 7.70 -6.85 -4.55
C VAL A 89 6.48 -5.96 -4.54
N THR A 90 5.96 -5.73 -3.33
CA THR A 90 4.84 -4.85 -3.08
C THR A 90 5.27 -3.66 -2.24
N VAL A 91 4.79 -2.47 -2.58
CA VAL A 91 4.93 -1.26 -1.76
C VAL A 91 3.54 -0.78 -1.35
N MET A 92 3.30 -0.70 -0.04
CA MET A 92 2.04 -0.23 0.54
C MET A 92 2.25 1.06 1.32
N GLY A 93 1.29 1.99 1.26
CA GLY A 93 1.38 3.28 1.94
C GLY A 93 0.04 3.99 2.05
N TYR A 94 0.08 5.26 2.43
CA TYR A 94 -1.10 6.11 2.50
C TYR A 94 -0.86 7.47 1.83
N SER A 95 -1.74 7.83 0.89
CA SER A 95 -1.73 9.15 0.24
C SER A 95 -2.66 10.10 1.00
N ALA A 96 -2.09 11.09 1.68
CA ALA A 96 -2.88 12.12 2.37
C ALA A 96 -3.66 13.02 1.39
N GLY A 97 -3.15 13.20 0.17
CA GLY A 97 -3.83 13.96 -0.88
C GLY A 97 -5.05 13.24 -1.42
N ASP A 98 -4.90 11.95 -1.74
CA ASP A 98 -6.01 11.12 -2.25
C ASP A 98 -6.93 10.58 -1.15
N LYS A 99 -6.51 10.73 0.12
CA LYS A 99 -7.16 10.16 1.30
C LYS A 99 -7.42 8.65 1.16
N ALA A 100 -6.49 7.96 0.53
CA ALA A 100 -6.59 6.54 0.21
C ALA A 100 -5.26 5.84 0.49
N TYR A 101 -5.36 4.55 0.79
CA TYR A 101 -4.18 3.70 0.85
C TYR A 101 -3.70 3.40 -0.58
N SER A 102 -2.40 3.26 -0.73
CA SER A 102 -1.77 2.86 -2.00
C SER A 102 -1.21 1.46 -1.85
N TYR A 103 -1.41 0.64 -2.86
CA TYR A 103 -0.75 -0.65 -3.01
C TYR A 103 -0.21 -0.72 -4.43
N ARG A 104 1.08 -1.02 -4.57
CA ARG A 104 1.70 -1.26 -5.86
C ARG A 104 2.55 -2.49 -5.83
N GLU A 105 2.32 -3.41 -6.76
CA GLU A 105 3.01 -4.68 -6.88
C GLU A 105 3.69 -4.80 -8.24
N PHE A 106 4.81 -5.50 -8.27
CA PHE A 106 5.54 -5.89 -9.47
C PHE A 106 5.99 -7.34 -9.31
N ASN A 107 5.89 -8.13 -10.38
CA ASN A 107 6.29 -9.54 -10.31
C ASN A 107 7.23 -10.01 -11.42
N SER A 108 7.76 -11.20 -11.21
CA SER A 108 8.68 -11.91 -12.10
C SER A 108 8.09 -12.29 -13.47
N TRP A 109 6.80 -12.06 -13.70
CA TRP A 109 6.15 -12.28 -15.00
C TRP A 109 6.07 -10.99 -15.83
N GLY A 110 6.63 -9.88 -15.33
CA GLY A 110 6.64 -8.60 -16.01
C GLY A 110 5.34 -7.81 -15.84
N GLU A 111 4.51 -8.20 -14.87
CA GLU A 111 3.26 -7.54 -14.55
C GLU A 111 3.46 -6.55 -13.41
N PHE A 112 2.54 -5.58 -13.33
CA PHE A 112 2.42 -4.72 -12.18
C PHE A 112 0.95 -4.41 -11.91
N THR A 113 0.64 -4.17 -10.64
CA THR A 113 -0.70 -3.82 -10.18
C THR A 113 -0.65 -2.52 -9.39
N ASP A 114 -1.54 -1.57 -9.69
CA ASP A 114 -1.72 -0.35 -8.91
C ASP A 114 -3.14 -0.34 -8.33
N SER A 115 -3.24 -0.36 -7.00
CA SER A 115 -4.51 -0.46 -6.27
C SER A 115 -4.68 0.69 -5.29
N LYS A 116 -5.92 1.15 -5.16
CA LYS A 116 -6.36 2.09 -4.12
C LYS A 116 -7.10 1.34 -3.03
N GLY A 117 -6.69 1.58 -1.78
CA GLY A 117 -7.25 0.94 -0.61
C GLY A 117 -8.14 1.85 0.21
N SER A 118 -9.14 1.26 0.84
CA SER A 118 -9.95 1.84 1.92
C SER A 118 -10.06 0.85 3.08
N LEU A 119 -10.21 1.39 4.29
CA LEU A 119 -10.48 0.61 5.49
C LEU A 119 -11.80 1.07 6.10
N ASP A 120 -12.74 0.14 6.26
CA ASP A 120 -13.99 0.34 7.01
C ASP A 120 -14.09 -0.73 8.12
N GLY A 121 -13.98 -0.29 9.37
CA GLY A 121 -13.89 -1.17 10.54
C GLY A 121 -12.70 -2.13 10.45
N ASP A 122 -13.01 -3.39 10.18
CA ASP A 122 -12.09 -4.53 10.05
C ASP A 122 -11.94 -4.99 8.59
N THR A 123 -12.47 -4.23 7.64
CA THR A 123 -12.54 -4.63 6.22
C THR A 123 -11.68 -3.71 5.38
N TRP A 124 -10.61 -4.25 4.81
CA TRP A 124 -9.83 -3.59 3.76
C TRP A 124 -10.45 -3.90 2.41
N THR A 125 -10.44 -2.91 1.52
CA THR A 125 -10.86 -3.08 0.14
C THR A 125 -9.83 -2.40 -0.75
N TRP A 126 -9.15 -3.17 -1.59
CA TRP A 126 -8.21 -2.68 -2.59
C TRP A 126 -8.87 -2.80 -3.96
N SER A 127 -8.96 -1.70 -4.70
CA SER A 127 -9.59 -1.67 -6.02
C SER A 127 -8.63 -1.14 -7.06
N ASN A 128 -8.70 -1.72 -8.25
CA ASN A 128 -7.82 -1.40 -9.36
C ASN A 128 -8.53 -1.58 -10.71
N ASP A 129 -7.96 -0.93 -11.71
CA ASP A 129 -8.29 -1.18 -13.11
C ASP A 129 -7.21 -2.12 -13.68
N GLU A 130 -7.65 -3.23 -14.27
CA GLU A 130 -6.80 -4.27 -14.84
C GLU A 130 -7.07 -4.46 -16.33
N LYS A 131 -6.20 -5.24 -16.97
CA LYS A 131 -6.43 -5.72 -18.33
C LYS A 131 -6.33 -7.23 -18.37
N MET A 132 -7.42 -7.89 -18.70
CA MET A 132 -7.46 -9.33 -18.90
C MET A 132 -7.46 -9.63 -20.40
N GLY A 133 -6.35 -10.16 -20.92
CA GLY A 133 -6.22 -10.42 -22.36
C GLY A 133 -6.43 -9.18 -23.24
N GLY A 134 -6.06 -8.00 -22.74
CA GLY A 134 -6.29 -6.71 -23.41
C GLY A 134 -7.67 -6.08 -23.19
N THR A 135 -8.60 -6.78 -22.56
CA THR A 135 -9.92 -6.23 -22.20
C THR A 135 -9.84 -5.52 -20.84
N PRO A 136 -10.23 -4.23 -20.76
CA PRO A 136 -10.31 -3.53 -19.48
C PRO A 136 -11.28 -4.22 -18.53
N MET A 137 -10.83 -4.44 -17.30
CA MET A 137 -11.59 -5.05 -16.21
C MET A 137 -11.35 -4.24 -14.94
N LYS A 138 -12.25 -4.38 -13.97
CA LYS A 138 -12.07 -3.87 -12.61
C LYS A 138 -11.80 -5.04 -11.67
N GLY A 139 -10.78 -4.88 -10.84
CA GLY A 139 -10.43 -5.80 -9.77
C GLY A 139 -10.82 -5.20 -8.41
N ARG A 140 -11.20 -6.07 -7.48
CA ARG A 140 -11.38 -5.70 -6.08
C ARG A 140 -10.99 -6.83 -5.15
N PHE A 141 -9.94 -6.62 -4.36
CA PHE A 141 -9.52 -7.50 -3.29
C PHE A 141 -10.12 -7.04 -1.97
N ILE A 142 -10.91 -7.89 -1.34
CA ILE A 142 -11.60 -7.62 -0.08
C ILE A 142 -10.93 -8.46 1.00
N MET A 143 -10.53 -7.82 2.09
CA MET A 143 -9.92 -8.50 3.23
C MET A 143 -10.73 -8.23 4.48
N LYS A 144 -11.13 -9.28 5.18
CA LYS A 144 -11.83 -9.21 6.47
C LYS A 144 -10.89 -9.66 7.57
N VAL A 145 -10.44 -8.72 8.39
CA VAL A 145 -9.58 -9.02 9.55
C VAL A 145 -10.37 -9.85 10.56
N THR A 146 -9.82 -11.00 10.93
CA THR A 146 -10.45 -11.94 11.89
C THR A 146 -9.73 -11.98 13.23
N SER A 147 -8.42 -11.68 13.23
CA SER A 147 -7.59 -11.52 14.41
C SER A 147 -6.35 -10.70 14.05
N PRO A 148 -5.49 -10.31 15.02
CA PRO A 148 -4.20 -9.67 14.72
C PRO A 148 -3.25 -10.51 13.83
N THR A 149 -3.54 -11.79 13.65
CA THR A 149 -2.69 -12.76 12.93
C THR A 149 -3.44 -13.52 11.84
N SER A 150 -4.65 -13.10 11.47
CA SER A 150 -5.47 -13.81 10.47
C SER A 150 -6.49 -12.89 9.81
N TYR A 151 -6.68 -13.05 8.50
CA TYR A 151 -7.79 -12.45 7.75
C TYR A 151 -8.32 -13.42 6.71
N GLY A 152 -9.62 -13.34 6.42
CA GLY A 152 -10.21 -13.93 5.22
C GLY A 152 -10.08 -12.95 4.05
N PHE A 153 -9.98 -13.46 2.83
CA PHE A 153 -9.97 -12.60 1.65
C PHE A 153 -10.80 -13.16 0.50
N SER A 154 -11.23 -12.27 -0.38
CA SER A 154 -11.78 -12.60 -1.69
C SER A 154 -11.26 -11.64 -2.74
N TYR A 155 -11.19 -12.11 -3.98
CA TYR A 155 -10.94 -11.28 -5.15
C TYR A 155 -12.12 -11.38 -6.10
N GLU A 156 -12.61 -10.22 -6.51
CA GLU A 156 -13.75 -10.08 -7.40
C GLU A 156 -13.36 -9.29 -8.64
N MET A 157 -13.97 -9.64 -9.77
CA MET A 157 -13.78 -8.94 -11.03
C MET A 157 -15.10 -8.45 -11.62
N SER A 158 -15.02 -7.35 -12.36
CA SER A 158 -16.17 -6.78 -13.05
C SER A 158 -15.77 -6.12 -14.37
N GLY A 159 -16.56 -6.33 -15.44
CA GLY A 159 -16.38 -5.62 -16.70
C GLY A 159 -17.05 -4.24 -16.73
N ASP A 160 -18.11 -4.05 -15.93
CA ASP A 160 -18.93 -2.83 -15.90
C ASP A 160 -18.79 -2.02 -14.59
N GLY A 161 -18.10 -2.58 -13.59
CA GLY A 161 -17.98 -2.02 -12.24
C GLY A 161 -19.24 -2.16 -11.38
N ALA A 162 -20.29 -2.81 -11.89
CA ALA A 162 -21.57 -2.98 -11.21
C ALA A 162 -21.84 -4.45 -10.86
N LYS A 163 -21.55 -5.38 -11.78
CA LYS A 163 -21.70 -6.81 -11.57
C LYS A 163 -20.34 -7.42 -11.26
N TRP A 164 -20.20 -7.84 -10.00
CA TRP A 164 -18.98 -8.43 -9.48
C TRP A 164 -19.09 -9.95 -9.46
N THR A 165 -18.05 -10.62 -9.96
CA THR A 165 -17.93 -12.07 -9.90
C THR A 165 -16.74 -12.40 -9.03
N MET A 166 -16.97 -13.19 -7.98
CA MET A 166 -15.88 -13.72 -7.15
C MET A 166 -15.10 -14.75 -7.96
N VAL A 167 -13.80 -14.54 -8.09
CA VAL A 167 -12.89 -15.42 -8.85
C VAL A 167 -11.86 -16.08 -7.95
N MET A 168 -11.68 -15.60 -6.72
CA MET A 168 -10.83 -16.23 -5.71
C MET A 168 -11.38 -15.94 -4.31
N ASP A 169 -11.19 -16.89 -3.40
CA ASP A 169 -11.29 -16.67 -1.96
C ASP A 169 -10.22 -17.45 -1.22
N GLY A 170 -9.97 -17.07 0.03
CA GLY A 170 -8.95 -17.72 0.83
C GLY A 170 -8.81 -17.13 2.23
N LYS A 171 -7.71 -17.54 2.87
CA LYS A 171 -7.32 -17.10 4.21
C LYS A 171 -5.84 -16.79 4.26
N ALA A 172 -5.49 -15.75 4.97
CA ALA A 172 -4.12 -15.45 5.34
C ALA A 172 -3.87 -15.66 6.83
N THR A 173 -2.67 -16.12 7.15
CA THR A 173 -2.22 -16.30 8.53
C THR A 173 -0.81 -15.74 8.71
N LYS A 174 -0.58 -15.00 9.79
CA LYS A 174 0.74 -14.48 10.17
C LYS A 174 1.57 -15.62 10.74
N VAL A 175 2.78 -15.79 10.23
CA VAL A 175 3.72 -16.86 10.60
C VAL A 175 4.75 -16.37 11.60
N LYS A 176 5.11 -15.08 11.54
CA LYS A 176 6.06 -14.41 12.44
C LYS A 176 5.63 -12.98 12.70
#